data_AF-A0A8T7HPE5-F1
#
_entry.id   AF-A0A8T7HPE5-F1
#
_cell.length_a   1.000
_cell.length_b   1.000
_cell.length_c   1.000
_cell.angle_alpha   90.00
_cell.angle_beta   90.00
_cell.angle_gamma   90.00
#
_symmetry.space_group_name_H-M   'P 1'
#
loop_
_entity.id
_entity.type
_entity.pdbx_description
1 polymer ?
#
loop_
_entity_poly.entity_id
_entity_poly.type
_entity_poly.pdbx_seq_one_letter_code
_entity_poly.pdbx_strand_id
1 'polypeptide(L)'
;MAFEAAFQYLWLLFRDWLLTIFVVPIENWQMLWLLVPVWITWFFAEFFQEKTGTSLGNAITNAVVVVWGSIDCSRQTVNLIMMKEITQIWEIVARFALILALFVYGILIVRYGIKGDPIARKLGKIRVVTYVFIMFVPVFYNAIELSFNHIFASILFFPLYYFFIEFLDYIVPDPAAVRIDNAAPSSGTKQQPAHHAQQHTHFSNTHTHQFPHTQPLHGSITGQPEHPHHNPYGTNPYYPNRK
;
A
#
# COMPACT_ATOMS: atom_id res chain seq x y z
N MET A 1 -15.50 -44.43 6.12
CA MET A 1 -14.61 -44.00 7.23
C MET A 1 -13.50 -43.07 6.76
N ALA A 2 -12.57 -43.46 5.87
CA ALA A 2 -11.47 -42.57 5.46
C ALA A 2 -11.92 -41.25 4.79
N PHE A 3 -12.90 -41.31 3.87
CA PHE A 3 -13.45 -40.12 3.22
C PHE A 3 -14.09 -39.14 4.21
N GLU A 4 -14.87 -39.66 5.16
CA GLU A 4 -15.53 -38.85 6.18
C GLU A 4 -14.51 -38.15 7.08
N ALA A 5 -13.48 -38.86 7.53
CA ALA A 5 -12.39 -38.28 8.31
C ALA A 5 -11.64 -37.18 7.53
N ALA A 6 -11.37 -37.41 6.24
CA ALA A 6 -10.72 -36.41 5.38
C ALA A 6 -11.60 -35.17 5.18
N PHE A 7 -12.91 -35.35 4.95
CA PHE A 7 -13.86 -34.27 4.81
C PHE A 7 -13.99 -33.44 6.10
N GLN A 8 -14.09 -34.10 7.26
CA GLN A 8 -14.14 -33.41 8.56
C GLN A 8 -12.86 -32.62 8.82
N TYR A 9 -11.68 -33.19 8.52
CA TYR A 9 -10.42 -32.46 8.66
C TYR A 9 -10.33 -31.25 7.73
N LEU A 10 -10.73 -31.40 6.46
CA LEU A 10 -10.80 -30.29 5.51
C LEU A 10 -11.76 -29.19 5.98
N TRP A 11 -12.92 -29.57 6.53
CA TRP A 11 -13.90 -28.63 7.09
C TRP A 11 -13.34 -27.87 8.29
N LEU A 12 -12.60 -28.54 9.18
CA LEU A 12 -11.92 -27.88 10.30
C LEU A 12 -10.90 -26.85 9.80
N LEU A 13 -10.04 -27.22 8.85
CA LEU A 13 -9.07 -26.27 8.27
C LEU A 13 -9.76 -25.07 7.61
N PHE A 14 -10.86 -25.31 6.89
CA PHE A 14 -11.65 -24.25 6.25
C PHE A 14 -12.27 -23.30 7.28
N ARG A 15 -12.85 -23.85 8.35
CA ARG A 15 -13.43 -23.07 9.45
C ARG A 15 -12.35 -22.22 10.13
N ASP A 16 -11.21 -22.81 10.47
CA ASP A 16 -10.12 -22.09 11.14
C ASP A 16 -9.59 -20.95 10.26
N TRP A 17 -9.46 -21.19 8.95
CA TRP A 17 -9.11 -20.18 7.96
C TRP A 17 -10.13 -19.04 7.91
N LEU A 18 -11.43 -19.34 7.85
CA LEU A 18 -12.49 -18.32 7.87
C LEU A 18 -12.48 -17.49 9.16
N LEU A 19 -12.36 -18.15 10.32
CA LEU A 19 -12.32 -17.48 11.61
C LEU A 19 -11.10 -16.55 11.71
N THR A 20 -9.95 -17.00 11.22
CA THR A 20 -8.72 -16.20 11.16
C THR A 20 -8.93 -14.91 10.36
N ILE A 21 -9.59 -14.98 9.21
CA ILE A 21 -9.75 -13.82 8.33
C ILE A 21 -10.79 -12.84 8.88
N PHE A 22 -11.93 -13.34 9.36
CA PHE A 22 -13.11 -12.51 9.59
C PHE A 22 -13.44 -12.24 11.05
N VAL A 23 -13.06 -13.14 11.97
CA VAL A 23 -13.51 -13.07 13.37
C VAL A 23 -12.38 -12.58 14.27
N VAL A 24 -11.24 -13.27 14.23
CA VAL A 24 -10.12 -13.01 15.15
C VAL A 24 -9.60 -11.57 15.11
N PRO A 25 -9.46 -10.91 13.93
CA PRO A 25 -9.06 -9.51 13.86
C PRO A 25 -10.00 -8.56 14.61
N ILE A 26 -11.31 -8.85 14.61
CA ILE A 26 -12.33 -7.98 15.21
C ILE A 26 -12.35 -8.14 16.73
N GLU A 27 -12.04 -9.33 17.23
CA GLU A 27 -12.04 -9.64 18.67
C GLU A 27 -10.81 -9.04 19.41
N ASN A 28 -9.71 -8.75 18.70
CA ASN A 28 -8.48 -8.23 19.30
C ASN A 28 -8.19 -6.78 18.87
N TRP A 29 -8.52 -5.83 19.75
CA TRP A 29 -8.34 -4.40 19.51
C TRP A 29 -6.89 -3.98 19.20
N GLN A 30 -5.91 -4.63 19.82
CA GLN A 30 -4.49 -4.30 19.58
C GLN A 30 -4.07 -4.68 18.16
N MET A 31 -4.68 -5.73 17.61
CA MET A 31 -4.41 -6.23 16.26
C MET A 31 -4.96 -5.30 15.19
N LEU A 32 -6.10 -4.66 15.46
CA LEU A 32 -6.73 -3.69 14.54
C LEU A 32 -5.84 -2.49 14.25
N TRP A 33 -4.98 -2.08 15.18
CA TRP A 33 -4.01 -0.98 14.94
C TRP A 33 -3.06 -1.28 13.79
N LEU A 34 -2.70 -2.54 13.57
CA LEU A 34 -1.89 -2.96 12.43
C LEU A 34 -2.76 -3.29 11.22
N LEU A 35 -3.88 -4.00 11.41
CA LEU A 35 -4.69 -4.51 10.31
C LEU A 35 -5.54 -3.45 9.60
N VAL A 36 -6.05 -2.44 10.31
CA VAL A 36 -6.87 -1.39 9.68
C VAL A 36 -6.08 -0.60 8.62
N PRO A 37 -4.86 -0.10 8.90
CA PRO A 37 -4.05 0.54 7.87
C PRO A 37 -3.72 -0.38 6.68
N VAL A 38 -3.48 -1.67 6.94
CA VAL A 38 -3.23 -2.67 5.90
C VAL A 38 -4.47 -2.86 5.02
N TRP A 39 -5.66 -3.00 5.60
CA TRP A 39 -6.92 -3.14 4.86
C TRP A 39 -7.28 -1.89 4.08
N ILE A 40 -7.09 -0.70 4.65
CA ILE A 40 -7.33 0.56 3.95
C ILE A 40 -6.38 0.68 2.75
N THR A 41 -5.08 0.43 2.96
CA THR A 41 -4.08 0.47 1.89
C THR A 41 -4.41 -0.54 0.79
N TRP A 42 -4.80 -1.75 1.20
CA TRP A 42 -5.26 -2.80 0.29
C TRP A 42 -6.45 -2.38 -0.53
N PHE A 43 -7.51 -1.87 0.11
CA PHE A 43 -8.70 -1.41 -0.57
C PHE A 43 -8.37 -0.35 -1.63
N PHE A 44 -7.59 0.67 -1.26
CA PHE A 44 -7.21 1.71 -2.22
C PHE A 44 -6.32 1.19 -3.35
N ALA A 45 -5.33 0.37 -3.04
CA ALA A 45 -4.45 -0.19 -4.03
C ALA A 45 -5.21 -1.12 -5.00
N GLU A 46 -6.08 -2.00 -4.51
CA GLU A 46 -6.85 -2.94 -5.32
C GLU A 46 -7.82 -2.19 -6.26
N PHE A 47 -8.69 -1.33 -5.73
CA PHE A 47 -9.77 -0.74 -6.52
C PHE A 47 -9.37 0.46 -7.40
N PHE A 48 -8.29 1.17 -7.05
CA PHE A 48 -7.87 2.37 -7.78
C PHE A 48 -6.55 2.21 -8.51
N GLN A 49 -5.65 1.35 -8.06
CA GLN A 49 -4.28 1.33 -8.56
C GLN A 49 -3.90 0.04 -9.30
N GLU A 50 -4.40 -1.11 -8.88
CA GLU A 50 -4.00 -2.42 -9.42
C GLU A 50 -4.95 -2.96 -10.49
N LYS A 51 -6.10 -2.30 -10.77
CA LYS A 51 -7.00 -2.67 -11.88
C LYS A 51 -6.29 -2.71 -13.24
N THR A 52 -5.32 -1.83 -13.46
CA THR A 52 -4.48 -1.80 -14.68
C THR A 52 -3.13 -2.52 -14.51
N GLY A 53 -2.94 -3.21 -13.40
CA GLY A 53 -1.70 -3.86 -12.98
C GLY A 53 -0.87 -3.04 -11.98
N THR A 54 -0.10 -3.73 -11.15
CA THR A 54 0.74 -3.13 -10.11
C THR A 54 1.90 -2.34 -10.72
N SER A 55 1.89 -1.02 -10.52
CA SER A 55 3.03 -0.17 -10.86
C SER A 55 4.24 -0.48 -9.97
N LEU A 56 5.44 -0.12 -10.43
CA LEU A 56 6.67 -0.31 -9.65
C LEU A 56 6.63 0.51 -8.33
N GLY A 57 6.10 1.73 -8.40
CA GLY A 57 5.92 2.58 -7.22
C GLY A 57 4.97 1.96 -6.20
N ASN A 58 3.84 1.41 -6.66
CA ASN A 58 2.87 0.74 -5.79
C ASN A 58 3.49 -0.50 -5.15
N ALA A 59 4.22 -1.31 -5.92
CA ALA A 59 4.92 -2.48 -5.38
C ALA A 59 5.91 -2.12 -4.27
N ILE A 60 6.66 -1.01 -4.42
CA ILE A 60 7.56 -0.50 -3.37
C ILE A 60 6.75 -0.04 -2.14
N THR A 61 5.68 0.73 -2.33
CA THR A 61 4.82 1.20 -1.23
C THR A 61 4.21 0.03 -0.45
N ASN A 62 3.72 -0.99 -1.15
CA ASN A 62 3.19 -2.21 -0.55
C ASN A 62 4.27 -2.97 0.25
N ALA A 63 5.51 -3.00 -0.25
CA ALA A 63 6.63 -3.59 0.47
C ALA A 63 7.01 -2.81 1.73
N VAL A 64 6.86 -1.48 1.74
CA VAL A 64 7.04 -0.67 2.96
C VAL A 64 6.02 -1.06 4.03
N VAL A 65 4.77 -1.35 3.65
CA VAL A 65 3.76 -1.89 4.58
C VAL A 65 4.21 -3.22 5.18
N VAL A 66 4.80 -4.11 4.38
CA VAL A 66 5.37 -5.38 4.86
C VAL A 66 6.49 -5.13 5.88
N VAL A 67 7.44 -4.26 5.54
CA VAL A 67 8.57 -3.93 6.41
C VAL A 67 8.07 -3.35 7.74
N TRP A 68 7.18 -2.36 7.69
CA TRP A 68 6.56 -1.77 8.88
C TRP A 68 5.84 -2.81 9.73
N GLY A 69 4.99 -3.64 9.11
CA GLY A 69 4.23 -4.65 9.82
C GLY A 69 5.12 -5.72 10.46
N SER A 70 6.24 -6.09 9.84
CA SER A 70 7.22 -7.00 10.45
C SER A 70 7.94 -6.40 11.67
N ILE A 71 8.20 -5.09 11.67
CA ILE A 71 8.74 -4.36 12.84
C ILE A 71 7.71 -4.37 13.97
N ASP A 72 6.44 -4.10 13.67
CA ASP A 72 5.38 -4.13 14.68
C ASP A 72 5.15 -5.54 15.24
N CYS A 73 5.20 -6.59 14.40
CA CYS A 73 5.15 -7.98 14.84
C CYS A 73 6.34 -8.35 15.75
N SER A 74 7.52 -7.76 15.50
CA SER A 74 8.70 -7.91 16.38
C SER A 74 8.43 -7.29 17.75
N ARG A 75 7.92 -6.05 17.77
CA ARG A 75 7.53 -5.35 18.99
C ARG A 75 6.51 -6.17 19.79
N GLN A 76 5.48 -6.68 19.13
CA GLN A 76 4.45 -7.49 19.78
C GLN A 76 5.00 -8.81 20.33
N THR A 77 5.87 -9.51 19.57
CA THR A 77 6.50 -10.75 20.04
C THR A 77 7.37 -10.49 21.27
N VAL A 78 8.13 -9.39 21.31
CA VAL A 78 8.90 -8.99 22.51
C VAL A 78 7.99 -8.71 23.70
N ASN A 79 6.87 -8.01 23.50
CA ASN A 79 5.90 -7.75 24.58
C ASN A 79 5.35 -9.05 25.17
N LEU A 80 5.00 -10.03 24.33
CA LEU A 80 4.50 -11.33 24.77
C LEU A 80 5.55 -12.11 25.59
N ILE A 81 6.83 -12.02 25.23
CA ILE A 81 7.94 -12.61 26.02
C ILE A 81 8.04 -11.93 27.39
N MET A 82 7.97 -10.59 27.42
CA MET A 82 8.06 -9.82 28.67
C MET A 82 6.87 -10.10 29.59
N MET A 83 5.68 -10.31 29.04
CA MET A 83 4.46 -10.67 29.77
C MET A 83 4.40 -12.15 30.15
N LYS A 84 5.37 -12.96 29.73
CA LYS A 84 5.42 -14.41 29.91
C LYS A 84 4.22 -15.16 29.30
N GLU A 85 3.58 -14.58 28.29
CA GLU A 85 2.50 -15.24 27.54
C GLU A 85 3.06 -16.30 26.58
N ILE A 86 4.27 -16.08 26.07
CA ILE A 86 5.04 -17.08 25.33
C ILE A 86 6.31 -17.42 26.11
N THR A 87 6.43 -18.69 26.50
CA THR A 87 7.55 -19.19 27.31
C THR A 87 8.37 -20.27 26.60
N GLN A 88 7.81 -20.88 25.56
CA GLN A 88 8.47 -21.94 24.80
C GLN A 88 9.49 -21.35 23.83
N ILE A 89 10.76 -21.72 24.00
CA ILE A 89 11.87 -21.23 23.16
C ILE A 89 11.60 -21.50 21.67
N TRP A 90 11.08 -22.68 21.34
CA TRP A 90 10.79 -23.04 19.95
C TRP A 90 9.75 -22.10 19.31
N GLU A 91 8.70 -21.75 20.05
CA GLU A 91 7.67 -20.83 19.58
C GLU A 91 8.23 -19.43 19.33
N ILE A 92 9.07 -18.94 20.25
CA ILE A 92 9.77 -17.65 20.11
C ILE A 92 10.66 -17.66 18.85
N VAL A 93 11.45 -18.71 18.66
CA VAL A 93 12.32 -18.87 17.48
C VAL A 93 11.51 -18.91 16.20
N ALA A 94 10.41 -19.66 16.17
CA ALA A 94 9.55 -19.76 15.00
C ALA A 94 8.90 -18.40 14.63
N ARG A 95 8.41 -17.64 15.62
CA ARG A 95 7.87 -16.29 15.41
C ARG A 95 8.93 -15.34 14.84
N PHE A 96 10.12 -15.29 15.43
CA PHE A 96 11.20 -14.44 14.91
C PHE A 96 11.70 -14.88 13.53
N ALA A 97 11.72 -16.17 13.23
CA ALA A 97 12.06 -16.66 11.90
C ALA A 97 11.04 -16.21 10.85
N LEU A 98 9.74 -16.28 11.15
CA LEU A 98 8.68 -15.77 10.28
C LEU A 98 8.76 -14.24 10.09
N ILE A 99 8.97 -13.50 11.18
CA ILE A 99 9.15 -12.04 11.14
C ILE A 99 10.35 -11.68 10.26
N LEU A 100 11.49 -12.34 10.44
CA LEU A 100 12.68 -12.12 9.65
C LEU A 100 12.42 -12.43 8.17
N ALA A 101 11.69 -13.51 7.87
CA ALA A 101 11.30 -13.84 6.50
C ALA A 101 10.44 -12.75 5.87
N LEU A 102 9.44 -12.21 6.59
CA LEU A 102 8.62 -11.09 6.13
C LEU A 102 9.43 -9.81 5.93
N PHE A 103 10.32 -9.49 6.87
CA PHE A 103 11.19 -8.32 6.78
C PHE A 103 12.11 -8.41 5.56
N VAL A 104 12.81 -9.54 5.39
CA VAL A 104 13.68 -9.79 4.23
C VAL A 104 12.88 -9.75 2.92
N TYR A 105 11.68 -10.34 2.90
CA TYR A 105 10.78 -10.29 1.75
C TYR A 105 10.46 -8.86 1.34
N GLY A 106 10.06 -8.01 2.29
CA GLY A 106 9.79 -6.58 2.03
C GLY A 106 11.03 -5.85 1.49
N ILE A 107 12.19 -6.03 2.13
CA ILE A 107 13.46 -5.42 1.68
C ILE A 107 13.85 -5.87 0.26
N LEU A 108 13.64 -7.15 -0.08
CA LEU A 108 13.91 -7.66 -1.43
C LEU A 108 13.01 -7.00 -2.47
N ILE A 109 11.71 -6.83 -2.20
CA ILE A 109 10.81 -6.14 -3.12
C ILE A 109 11.25 -4.69 -3.31
N VAL A 110 11.59 -3.97 -2.24
CA VAL A 110 12.10 -2.59 -2.34
C VAL A 110 13.36 -2.55 -3.20
N ARG A 111 14.30 -3.48 -2.98
CA ARG A 111 15.55 -3.56 -3.75
C ARG A 111 15.31 -3.83 -5.23
N TYR A 112 14.43 -4.78 -5.56
CA TYR A 112 14.06 -5.07 -6.95
C TYR A 112 13.28 -3.91 -7.57
N GLY A 113 12.44 -3.26 -6.77
CA GLY A 113 11.69 -2.06 -7.12
C GLY A 113 12.60 -0.92 -7.55
N ILE A 114 13.61 -0.57 -6.75
CA ILE A 114 14.58 0.49 -7.08
C ILE A 114 15.34 0.17 -8.38
N LYS A 115 15.58 -1.11 -8.67
CA LYS A 115 16.25 -1.56 -9.90
C LYS A 115 15.34 -1.60 -11.13
N GLY A 116 14.04 -1.34 -11.00
CA GLY A 116 13.08 -1.45 -12.10
C GLY A 116 12.79 -2.89 -12.54
N ASP A 117 13.08 -3.88 -11.70
CA ASP A 117 12.91 -5.29 -12.05
C ASP A 117 11.40 -5.65 -12.13
N PRO A 118 10.91 -6.25 -13.23
CA PRO A 118 9.51 -6.66 -13.36
C PRO A 118 9.06 -7.66 -12.29
N ILE A 119 9.98 -8.41 -11.66
CA ILE A 119 9.68 -9.32 -10.55
C ILE A 119 9.09 -8.55 -9.37
N ALA A 120 9.53 -7.32 -9.11
CA ALA A 120 9.01 -6.50 -8.02
C ALA A 120 7.50 -6.27 -8.14
N ARG A 121 6.97 -6.10 -9.37
CA ARG A 121 5.53 -5.91 -9.61
C ARG A 121 4.72 -7.16 -9.28
N LYS A 122 5.29 -8.35 -9.46
CA LYS A 122 4.62 -9.63 -9.16
C LYS A 122 4.61 -9.92 -7.67
N LEU A 123 5.75 -9.69 -6.99
CA LEU A 123 5.89 -9.94 -5.56
C LEU A 123 5.22 -8.85 -4.70
N GLY A 124 5.28 -7.60 -5.14
CA GLY A 124 4.69 -6.45 -4.45
C GLY A 124 3.19 -6.27 -4.65
N LYS A 125 2.47 -7.27 -5.19
CA LYS A 125 1.00 -7.21 -5.31
C LYS A 125 0.36 -7.08 -3.93
N ILE A 126 -0.46 -6.05 -3.73
CA ILE A 126 -1.04 -5.78 -2.41
C ILE A 126 -1.91 -6.95 -1.92
N ARG A 127 -2.60 -7.64 -2.81
CA ARG A 127 -3.45 -8.80 -2.49
C ARG A 127 -2.69 -9.91 -1.77
N VAL A 128 -1.45 -10.20 -2.21
CA VAL A 128 -0.59 -11.22 -1.59
C VAL A 128 -0.11 -10.76 -0.23
N VAL A 129 0.36 -9.51 -0.15
CA VAL A 129 0.83 -8.88 1.09
C VAL A 129 -0.27 -8.93 2.15
N THR A 130 -1.45 -8.40 1.83
CA THR A 130 -2.59 -8.32 2.74
C THR A 130 -3.03 -9.70 3.23
N TYR A 131 -3.09 -10.69 2.34
CA TYR A 131 -3.44 -12.06 2.74
C TYR A 131 -2.47 -12.62 3.79
N VAL A 132 -1.17 -12.49 3.54
CA VAL A 132 -0.14 -12.97 4.47
C VAL A 132 -0.27 -12.27 5.83
N PHE A 133 -0.51 -10.96 5.85
CA PHE A 133 -0.73 -10.23 7.10
C PHE A 133 -1.99 -10.68 7.83
N ILE A 134 -3.13 -10.80 7.15
CA ILE A 134 -4.38 -11.26 7.77
C ILE A 134 -4.20 -12.66 8.38
N MET A 135 -3.47 -13.55 7.72
CA MET A 135 -3.25 -14.92 8.22
C MET A 135 -2.26 -14.99 9.39
N PHE A 136 -1.18 -14.21 9.38
CA PHE A 136 -0.08 -14.37 10.35
C PHE A 136 -0.06 -13.33 11.48
N VAL A 137 -0.69 -12.17 11.31
CA VAL A 137 -0.80 -11.19 12.40
C VAL A 137 -1.48 -11.77 13.64
N PRO A 138 -2.59 -12.55 13.55
CA PRO A 138 -3.18 -13.21 14.71
C PRO A 138 -2.20 -14.08 15.51
N VAL A 139 -1.24 -14.71 14.81
CA VAL A 139 -0.18 -15.48 15.45
C VAL A 139 0.72 -14.56 16.27
N PHE A 140 1.23 -13.47 15.68
CA PHE A 140 2.12 -12.53 16.37
C PHE A 140 1.46 -11.83 17.56
N TYR A 141 0.14 -11.69 17.55
CA TYR A 141 -0.66 -11.15 18.64
C TYR A 141 -1.15 -12.20 19.65
N ASN A 142 -0.71 -13.46 19.51
CA ASN A 142 -1.08 -14.58 20.37
C ASN A 142 -2.59 -14.88 20.40
N ALA A 143 -3.33 -14.44 19.38
CA ALA A 143 -4.76 -14.73 19.23
C ALA A 143 -5.00 -16.11 18.61
N ILE A 144 -4.00 -16.64 17.88
CA ILE A 144 -4.00 -17.98 17.30
C ILE A 144 -2.62 -18.60 17.55
N GLU A 145 -2.59 -19.87 17.93
CA GLU A 145 -1.35 -20.61 18.08
C GLU A 145 -0.68 -20.88 16.72
N LEU A 146 0.65 -20.73 16.67
CA LEU A 146 1.41 -21.09 15.47
C LEU A 146 1.44 -22.61 15.31
N SER A 147 0.56 -23.14 14.46
CA SER A 147 0.46 -24.57 14.17
C SER A 147 0.71 -24.88 12.69
N PHE A 148 1.13 -26.11 12.41
CA PHE A 148 1.23 -26.60 11.03
C PHE A 148 -0.13 -26.59 10.31
N ASN A 149 -1.24 -26.84 11.04
CA ASN A 149 -2.59 -26.75 10.49
C ASN A 149 -2.89 -25.33 10.00
N HIS A 150 -2.49 -24.30 10.77
CA HIS A 150 -2.69 -22.91 10.39
C HIS A 150 -1.92 -22.53 9.13
N ILE A 151 -0.63 -22.90 9.08
CA ILE A 151 0.21 -22.68 7.89
C ILE A 151 -0.38 -23.43 6.69
N PHE A 152 -0.75 -24.69 6.85
CA PHE A 152 -1.31 -25.51 5.79
C PHE A 152 -2.65 -24.97 5.29
N ALA A 153 -3.54 -24.56 6.18
CA ALA A 153 -4.82 -23.92 5.84
C ALA A 153 -4.58 -22.61 5.07
N SER A 154 -3.62 -21.79 5.49
CA SER A 154 -3.26 -20.54 4.80
C SER A 154 -2.83 -20.78 3.34
N ILE A 155 -2.11 -21.87 3.07
CA ILE A 155 -1.65 -22.20 1.71
C ILE A 155 -2.78 -22.84 0.90
N LEU A 156 -3.50 -23.79 1.50
CA LEU A 156 -4.56 -24.56 0.83
C LEU A 156 -5.72 -23.67 0.36
N PHE A 157 -6.13 -22.69 1.18
CA PHE A 157 -7.25 -21.80 0.88
C PHE A 157 -6.85 -20.45 0.27
N PHE A 158 -5.56 -20.22 0.02
CA PHE A 158 -5.11 -19.02 -0.70
C PHE A 158 -5.77 -18.85 -2.08
N PRO A 159 -5.93 -19.90 -2.91
CA PRO A 159 -6.65 -19.76 -4.19
C PRO A 159 -8.10 -19.32 -4.02
N LEU A 160 -8.77 -19.76 -2.94
CA LEU A 160 -10.15 -19.39 -2.66
C LEU A 160 -10.25 -17.92 -2.22
N TYR A 161 -9.33 -17.45 -1.37
CA TYR A 161 -9.19 -16.02 -1.07
C TYR A 161 -9.02 -15.19 -2.35
N TYR A 162 -8.09 -15.62 -3.20
CA TYR A 162 -7.78 -14.92 -4.45
C TYR A 162 -9.01 -14.84 -5.37
N PHE A 163 -9.72 -15.97 -5.53
CA PHE A 163 -10.96 -16.03 -6.30
C PHE A 163 -12.04 -15.11 -5.74
N PHE A 164 -12.19 -15.06 -4.41
CA PHE A 164 -13.17 -14.18 -3.77
C PHE A 164 -12.87 -12.71 -4.02
N ILE A 165 -11.61 -12.27 -3.92
CA ILE A 165 -11.23 -10.88 -4.23
C ILE A 165 -11.45 -10.56 -5.72
N GLU A 166 -11.09 -11.49 -6.62
CA GLU A 166 -11.34 -11.31 -8.05
C GLU A 166 -12.84 -11.19 -8.37
N PHE A 167 -13.66 -11.99 -7.69
CA PHE A 167 -15.11 -11.94 -7.80
C PHE A 167 -15.67 -10.60 -7.27
N LEU A 168 -15.12 -10.06 -6.18
CA LEU A 168 -15.48 -8.73 -5.69
C LEU A 168 -15.10 -7.64 -6.70
N ASP A 169 -13.89 -7.69 -7.26
CA ASP A 169 -13.45 -6.70 -8.27
C ASP A 169 -14.31 -6.76 -9.54
N TYR A 170 -14.73 -7.96 -9.95
CA TYR A 170 -15.68 -8.14 -11.06
C TYR A 170 -17.04 -7.47 -10.82
N ILE A 171 -17.52 -7.45 -9.58
CA ILE A 171 -18.80 -6.83 -9.21
C ILE A 171 -18.66 -5.30 -9.05
N VAL A 172 -17.53 -4.83 -8.52
CA VAL A 172 -17.32 -3.41 -8.22
C VAL A 172 -16.98 -2.65 -9.50
N PRO A 173 -17.84 -1.71 -9.95
CA PRO A 173 -17.62 -0.99 -11.19
C PRO A 173 -16.35 -0.15 -11.12
N ASP A 174 -15.68 0.00 -12.26
CA ASP A 174 -14.47 0.81 -12.35
C ASP A 174 -14.76 2.26 -11.96
N PRO A 175 -13.96 2.85 -11.05
CA PRO A 175 -14.13 4.24 -10.68
C PRO A 175 -13.89 5.15 -11.90
N ALA A 176 -14.67 6.23 -12.00
CA ALA A 176 -14.60 7.15 -13.14
C ALA A 176 -13.18 7.74 -13.34
N ALA A 177 -12.41 7.91 -12.26
CA ALA A 177 -11.02 8.36 -12.31
C ALA A 177 -10.15 7.43 -13.18
N VAL A 178 -10.24 6.11 -12.99
CA VAL A 178 -9.49 5.12 -13.79
C VAL A 178 -9.88 5.19 -15.26
N ARG A 179 -11.16 5.44 -15.56
CA ARG A 179 -11.63 5.61 -16.95
C ARG A 179 -11.06 6.86 -17.60
N ILE A 180 -10.95 7.96 -16.86
CA ILE A 180 -10.38 9.23 -17.37
C ILE A 180 -8.89 9.05 -17.66
N ASP A 181 -8.15 8.43 -16.74
CA ASP A 181 -6.71 8.19 -16.89
C ASP A 181 -6.40 7.26 -18.07
N ASN A 182 -7.26 6.26 -18.32
CA ASN A 182 -7.14 5.35 -19.47
C ASN A 182 -7.63 5.98 -20.79
N ALA A 183 -8.61 6.87 -20.75
CA ALA A 183 -9.18 7.52 -21.93
C ALA A 183 -8.36 8.73 -22.41
N ALA A 184 -7.59 9.36 -21.51
CA ALA A 184 -6.61 10.35 -21.90
C ALA A 184 -5.61 9.64 -22.83
N PRO A 185 -5.56 10.01 -24.14
CA PRO A 185 -4.48 9.53 -24.98
C PRO A 185 -3.22 9.97 -24.26
N SER A 186 -2.28 9.05 -24.05
CA SER A 186 -0.92 9.38 -23.71
C SER A 186 -0.37 10.21 -24.87
N SER A 187 -0.74 11.48 -24.95
CA SER A 187 -0.18 12.49 -25.82
C SER A 187 1.23 12.64 -25.30
N GLY A 188 2.13 11.74 -25.71
CA GLY A 188 2.90 11.96 -26.92
C GLY A 188 3.71 13.24 -26.99
N THR A 189 3.61 14.14 -26.02
CA THR A 189 4.67 15.07 -25.68
C THR A 189 5.74 14.21 -25.03
N LYS A 190 6.47 13.48 -25.89
CA LYS A 190 7.91 13.38 -25.73
C LYS A 190 8.32 14.79 -25.36
N GLN A 191 8.63 15.04 -24.09
CA GLN A 191 9.46 16.16 -23.73
C GLN A 191 10.72 15.95 -24.56
N GLN A 192 10.75 16.56 -25.74
CA GLN A 192 11.98 16.83 -26.43
C GLN A 192 12.84 17.49 -25.36
N PRO A 193 14.00 16.91 -24.99
CA PRO A 193 14.92 17.63 -24.14
C PRO A 193 15.12 18.97 -24.84
N ALA A 194 14.77 20.05 -24.16
CA ALA A 194 14.93 21.39 -24.68
C ALA A 194 16.42 21.57 -24.96
N HIS A 195 16.81 21.31 -26.21
CA HIS A 195 18.11 21.67 -26.71
C HIS A 195 18.20 23.18 -26.59
N HIS A 196 19.09 23.61 -25.69
CA HIS A 196 19.77 24.89 -25.68
C HIS A 196 19.14 26.03 -26.51
N ALA A 197 18.55 26.98 -25.82
CA ALA A 197 18.90 28.37 -26.08
C ALA A 197 19.83 28.82 -24.95
N GLN A 198 21.14 28.78 -25.22
CA GLN A 198 22.13 29.52 -24.44
C GLN A 198 21.80 31.01 -24.55
N GLN A 199 21.08 31.55 -23.58
CA GLN A 199 21.14 32.99 -23.31
C GLN A 199 22.29 33.22 -22.33
N HIS A 200 23.43 33.63 -22.89
CA HIS A 200 24.48 34.32 -22.16
C HIS A 200 23.89 35.59 -21.53
N THR A 201 23.52 35.54 -20.27
CA THR A 201 23.42 36.75 -19.44
C THR A 201 24.67 36.86 -18.60
N HIS A 202 25.56 37.73 -19.07
CA HIS A 202 26.66 38.31 -18.30
C HIS A 202 26.11 38.85 -16.97
N PHE A 203 26.40 38.18 -15.85
CA PHE A 203 26.26 38.78 -14.52
C PHE A 203 27.64 39.25 -14.08
N SER A 204 27.87 40.56 -14.22
CA SER A 204 28.97 41.25 -13.59
C SER A 204 28.70 41.37 -12.09
N ASN A 205 29.64 40.88 -11.28
CA ASN A 205 29.77 41.18 -9.87
C ASN A 205 29.86 42.69 -9.65
N THR A 206 29.02 43.25 -8.77
CA THR A 206 29.40 44.08 -7.62
C THR A 206 28.14 44.65 -6.98
N HIS A 207 27.88 44.34 -5.71
CA HIS A 207 27.66 45.36 -4.68
C HIS A 207 27.36 44.74 -3.32
N THR A 208 28.37 44.85 -2.45
CA THR A 208 28.28 45.15 -1.02
C THR A 208 27.17 46.17 -0.75
N HIS A 209 26.22 45.90 0.17
CA HIS A 209 26.08 46.71 1.40
C HIS A 209 24.90 46.33 2.30
N GLN A 210 25.25 46.28 3.59
CA GLN A 210 24.53 46.80 4.76
C GLN A 210 23.07 46.38 5.04
N PHE A 211 22.93 45.70 6.16
CA PHE A 211 21.75 45.72 7.01
C PHE A 211 21.35 47.15 7.42
N PRO A 212 20.05 47.42 7.58
CA PRO A 212 19.63 48.38 8.59
C PRO A 212 18.57 47.86 9.57
N HIS A 213 18.64 48.55 10.70
CA HIS A 213 17.86 48.53 11.92
C HIS A 213 16.32 48.49 11.85
N THR A 214 15.82 48.06 13.01
CA THR A 214 14.48 48.05 13.61
C THR A 214 13.67 49.37 13.67
N GLN A 215 12.33 49.18 13.70
CA GLN A 215 11.21 49.98 14.29
C GLN A 215 10.55 51.12 13.46
N PRO A 216 9.32 51.60 13.81
CA PRO A 216 8.06 50.92 14.21
C PRO A 216 6.78 51.46 13.48
N LEU A 217 5.60 50.94 13.84
CA LEU A 217 4.22 51.22 13.35
C LEU A 217 3.84 52.69 13.08
N HIS A 218 3.13 52.97 11.95
CA HIS A 218 1.93 53.83 11.91
C HIS A 218 1.17 53.80 10.55
N GLY A 219 -0.17 53.73 10.59
CA GLY A 219 -1.08 54.57 9.77
C GLY A 219 -1.51 54.16 8.34
N SER A 220 -2.77 53.71 8.25
CA SER A 220 -3.84 54.15 7.32
C SER A 220 -3.67 54.27 5.78
N ILE A 221 -4.58 53.52 5.11
CA ILE A 221 -5.58 53.96 4.10
C ILE A 221 -5.21 53.94 2.59
N THR A 222 -6.15 53.33 1.86
CA THR A 222 -6.55 53.45 0.43
C THR A 222 -5.69 52.86 -0.68
N GLY A 223 -6.36 52.03 -1.49
CA GLY A 223 -6.04 51.84 -2.91
C GLY A 223 -5.96 50.39 -3.35
N GLN A 224 -7.11 49.73 -3.52
CA GLN A 224 -7.20 48.55 -4.39
C GLN A 224 -7.20 49.01 -5.85
N PRO A 225 -6.39 48.42 -6.73
CA PRO A 225 -6.72 48.26 -8.13
C PRO A 225 -7.28 46.85 -8.36
N GLU A 226 -8.45 46.81 -8.97
CA GLU A 226 -9.13 45.63 -9.47
C GLU A 226 -8.22 44.84 -10.43
N HIS A 227 -8.03 43.55 -10.14
CA HIS A 227 -7.47 42.60 -11.11
C HIS A 227 -8.60 42.04 -11.98
N PRO A 228 -8.48 42.07 -13.32
CA PRO A 228 -9.49 41.49 -14.20
C PRO A 228 -9.47 39.96 -14.13
N HIS A 229 -10.65 39.39 -13.84
CA HIS A 229 -10.95 37.98 -13.96
C HIS A 229 -10.76 37.52 -15.41
N HIS A 230 -9.73 36.72 -15.66
CA HIS A 230 -9.58 35.96 -16.90
C HIS A 230 -10.36 34.64 -16.76
N ASN A 231 -11.46 34.52 -17.49
CA ASN A 231 -12.35 33.37 -17.52
C ASN A 231 -11.94 32.45 -18.69
N PRO A 232 -11.37 31.25 -18.47
CA PRO A 232 -10.83 30.43 -19.56
C PRO A 232 -11.80 29.36 -20.07
N TYR A 233 -13.11 29.48 -19.85
CA TYR A 233 -14.07 28.56 -20.44
C TYR A 233 -14.46 28.98 -21.85
N GLY A 234 -13.53 28.77 -22.78
CA GLY A 234 -13.80 28.71 -24.21
C GLY A 234 -14.64 27.48 -24.52
N THR A 235 -15.90 27.70 -24.88
CA THR A 235 -16.80 26.73 -25.49
C THR A 235 -16.19 26.22 -26.80
N ASN A 236 -15.89 24.91 -26.87
CA ASN A 236 -15.48 24.25 -28.11
C ASN A 236 -16.68 23.45 -28.68
N PRO A 237 -17.31 23.89 -29.78
CA PRO A 237 -18.46 23.20 -30.35
C PRO A 237 -18.02 22.35 -31.54
N TYR A 238 -17.45 21.17 -31.33
CA TYR A 238 -17.28 20.21 -32.43
C TYR A 238 -17.31 18.76 -31.92
N TYR A 239 -18.47 18.13 -32.08
CA TYR A 239 -18.54 16.68 -32.32
C TYR A 239 -19.55 16.43 -33.44
N PRO A 240 -19.11 15.96 -34.62
CA PRO A 240 -20.00 15.39 -35.60
C PRO A 240 -20.32 13.93 -35.22
N ASN A 241 -21.60 13.59 -35.37
CA ASN A 241 -22.22 12.27 -35.23
C ASN A 241 -21.38 11.11 -35.78
N ARG A 242 -21.39 9.98 -35.08
CA ARG A 242 -21.22 8.65 -35.68
C ARG A 242 -22.39 7.74 -35.35
N LYS A 243 -22.86 7.08 -36.41
CA LYS A 243 -23.75 5.91 -36.41
C LYS A 243 -23.01 4.69 -35.86
#